data_AF-A0A954DXY1-F1
#
_entry.id   AF-A0A954DXY1-F1
#
_cell.length_a   1.000
_cell.length_b   1.000
_cell.length_c   1.000
_cell.angle_alpha   90.00
_cell.angle_beta   90.00
_cell.angle_gamma   90.00
#
_symmetry.space_group_name_H-M   'P 1'
#
loop_
_entity.id
_entity.type
_entity.pdbx_description
1 polymer ?
#
loop_
_entity_poly.entity_id
_entity_poly.type
_entity_poly.pdbx_seq_one_letter_code
_entity_poly.pdbx_strand_id
1 'polypeptide(L)'
;MIKVQVRPNESLEAALRRFKRQCNFKGVFRIAKAQSWHEKRSDRRRRERRERLRTILKAARKNDPNFRGRGKTRPRPKRARVKRS
;
A
#
# COMPACT_ATOMS: atom_id res chain seq x y z
N MET A 1 8.08 -6.10 -19.15
CA MET A 1 9.35 -6.70 -18.66
C MET A 1 10.20 -5.62 -18.02
N ILE A 2 10.75 -5.84 -16.82
CA ILE A 2 11.59 -4.84 -16.11
C ILE A 2 13.04 -5.06 -16.55
N LYS A 3 13.68 -4.01 -17.08
CA LYS A 3 15.09 -4.04 -17.50
C LYS A 3 15.83 -2.92 -16.77
N VAL A 4 17.01 -3.22 -16.22
CA VAL A 4 17.92 -2.24 -15.61
C VAL A 4 19.27 -2.41 -16.28
N GLN A 5 19.77 -1.32 -16.89
CA GLN A 5 21.13 -1.28 -17.43
C GLN A 5 22.09 -0.80 -16.34
N VAL A 6 23.17 -1.55 -16.13
CA VAL A 6 24.25 -1.17 -15.21
C VAL A 6 25.07 -0.08 -15.89
N ARG A 7 25.29 1.04 -15.19
CA ARG A 7 26.13 2.13 -15.68
C ARG A 7 27.59 1.86 -15.29
N PRO A 8 28.58 2.31 -16.09
CA PRO A 8 30.00 2.02 -15.84
C PRO A 8 30.52 2.53 -14.48
N ASN A 9 29.92 3.60 -13.93
CA ASN A 9 30.32 4.17 -12.63
C ASN A 9 29.43 3.73 -11.46
N GLU A 10 28.76 2.57 -11.57
CA GLU A 10 27.86 2.08 -10.54
C GLU A 10 28.28 0.74 -9.98
N SER A 11 28.15 0.56 -8.66
CA SER A 11 28.32 -0.75 -8.05
C SER A 11 27.16 -1.67 -8.43
N LEU A 12 27.45 -2.96 -8.57
CA LEU A 12 26.44 -3.99 -8.85
C LEU A 12 25.29 -3.95 -7.84
N GLU A 13 25.61 -3.68 -6.57
CA GLU A 13 24.62 -3.56 -5.50
C GLU A 13 23.64 -2.39 -5.72
N ALA A 14 24.14 -1.25 -6.20
CA ALA A 14 23.29 -0.10 -6.54
C ALA A 14 22.31 -0.44 -7.68
N ALA A 15 22.78 -1.16 -8.71
CA ALA A 15 21.94 -1.63 -9.80
C ALA A 15 20.84 -2.60 -9.32
N LEU A 16 21.19 -3.57 -8.45
CA LEU A 16 20.22 -4.49 -7.83
C LEU A 16 19.18 -3.75 -6.98
N ARG A 17 19.60 -2.72 -6.24
CA ARG A 17 18.70 -1.88 -5.44
C ARG A 17 17.69 -1.14 -6.32
N ARG A 18 18.13 -0.62 -7.48
CA ARG A 18 17.22 0.01 -8.46
C ARG A 18 16.27 -1.01 -9.09
N PHE A 19 16.77 -2.21 -9.42
CA PHE A 19 15.92 -3.30 -9.92
C PHE A 19 14.83 -3.67 -8.92
N LYS A 20 15.18 -3.88 -7.65
CA LYS A 20 14.22 -4.14 -6.57
C LYS A 20 13.18 -3.02 -6.44
N ARG A 21 13.61 -1.76 -6.54
CA ARG A 21 12.70 -0.60 -6.56
C ARG A 21 11.74 -0.63 -7.75
N GLN A 22 12.21 -0.94 -8.95
CA GLN A 22 11.37 -1.05 -10.14
C GLN A 22 10.34 -2.19 -10.01
N CYS A 23 10.75 -3.35 -9.48
CA CYS A 23 9.86 -4.48 -9.19
C CYS A 23 8.77 -4.13 -8.17
N ASN A 24 9.15 -3.40 -7.12
CA ASN A 24 8.20 -2.92 -6.12
C ASN A 24 7.24 -1.87 -6.68
N PHE A 25 7.73 -0.93 -7.48
CA PHE A 25 6.92 0.11 -8.10
C PHE A 25 5.88 -0.47 -9.06
N LYS A 26 6.29 -1.42 -9.91
CA LYS A 26 5.40 -2.13 -10.82
C LYS A 26 4.51 -3.16 -10.11
N GLY A 27 4.74 -3.43 -8.83
CA GLY A 27 3.94 -4.36 -8.04
C GLY A 27 4.10 -5.82 -8.47
N VAL A 28 5.23 -6.20 -9.08
CA VAL A 28 5.45 -7.55 -9.64
C VAL A 28 5.28 -8.63 -8.57
N PHE A 29 5.87 -8.43 -7.39
CA PHE A 29 5.73 -9.38 -6.26
C PHE A 29 4.29 -9.49 -5.77
N ARG A 30 3.53 -8.40 -5.85
CA ARG A 30 2.12 -8.37 -5.44
C ARG A 30 1.26 -9.17 -6.41
N ILE A 31 1.52 -9.03 -7.71
CA ILE A 31 0.83 -9.76 -8.76
C ILE A 31 1.18 -11.25 -8.68
N ALA A 32 2.46 -11.59 -8.53
CA ALA A 32 2.91 -12.97 -8.37
C ALA A 32 2.22 -13.67 -7.18
N LYS A 33 2.13 -12.97 -6.02
CA LYS A 33 1.41 -13.49 -4.85
C LYS A 33 -0.10 -13.55 -5.04
N ALA A 34 -0.69 -12.64 -5.81
CA ALA A 34 -2.13 -12.67 -6.09
C ALA A 34 -2.51 -13.78 -7.09
N GLN A 35 -1.58 -14.18 -7.95
CA GLN A 35 -1.76 -15.24 -8.95
C GLN A 35 -1.33 -16.62 -8.46
N SER A 36 -0.76 -16.74 -7.26
CA SER A 36 -0.31 -18.04 -6.72
C SER A 36 -1.44 -19.01 -6.47
N TRP A 37 -2.68 -18.53 -6.38
CA TRP A 37 -3.88 -19.37 -6.22
C TRP A 37 -5.01 -18.87 -7.11
N HIS A 38 -5.86 -19.78 -7.57
CA HIS A 38 -7.07 -19.37 -8.27
C HIS A 38 -8.01 -18.67 -7.29
N GLU A 39 -8.30 -17.40 -7.58
CA GLU A 39 -9.27 -16.62 -6.85
C GLU A 39 -10.51 -16.37 -7.70
N LYS A 40 -11.69 -16.56 -7.09
CA LYS A 40 -12.97 -16.27 -7.75
C LYS A 40 -13.03 -14.79 -8.17
N ARG A 41 -13.56 -14.55 -9.38
CA ARG A 41 -13.65 -13.21 -9.99
C ARG A 41 -14.44 -12.20 -9.13
N SER A 42 -15.36 -12.65 -8.29
CA SER A 42 -16.09 -11.82 -7.31
C SER A 42 -15.17 -11.25 -6.23
N ASP A 43 -14.29 -12.08 -5.67
CA ASP A 43 -13.39 -11.69 -4.59
C ASP A 43 -12.30 -10.76 -5.09
N ARG A 44 -11.81 -11.03 -6.31
CA ARG A 44 -10.92 -10.11 -7.04
C ARG A 44 -11.52 -8.72 -7.20
N ARG A 45 -12.76 -8.61 -7.70
CA ARG A 45 -13.48 -7.33 -7.84
C ARG A 45 -13.69 -6.63 -6.49
N ARG A 46 -14.01 -7.39 -5.44
CA ARG A 46 -14.20 -6.84 -4.09
C ARG A 46 -12.89 -6.28 -3.53
N ARG A 47 -11.75 -6.95 -3.77
CA ARG A 47 -10.42 -6.46 -3.38
C ARG A 47 -10.05 -5.19 -4.15
N GLU A 48 -10.21 -5.19 -5.47
CA GLU A 48 -9.91 -4.03 -6.32
C GLU A 48 -10.73 -2.80 -5.90
N ARG A 49 -12.03 -2.95 -5.62
CA ARG A 49 -12.89 -1.86 -5.14
C ARG A 49 -12.38 -1.30 -3.81
N ARG A 50 -12.07 -2.17 -2.84
CA ARG A 50 -11.53 -1.75 -1.53
C ARG A 50 -10.18 -1.04 -1.68
N GLU A 51 -9.32 -1.53 -2.56
CA GLU A 51 -8.02 -0.91 -2.81
C GLU A 51 -8.17 0.48 -3.45
N ARG A 52 -9.03 0.62 -4.46
CA ARG A 52 -9.33 1.91 -5.09
C ARG A 52 -9.83 2.92 -4.06
N LEU A 53 -10.80 2.55 -3.24
CA LEU A 53 -11.31 3.41 -2.17
C LEU A 53 -10.20 3.80 -1.20
N ARG A 54 -9.34 2.86 -0.79
CA ARG A 54 -8.20 3.13 0.10
C ARG A 54 -7.22 4.14 -0.52
N THR A 55 -6.94 4.02 -1.82
CA THR A 55 -6.07 4.94 -2.55
C THR A 55 -6.67 6.33 -2.62
N ILE A 56 -7.96 6.46 -2.98
CA ILE A 56 -8.68 7.73 -3.03
C ILE A 56 -8.69 8.40 -1.64
N LEU A 57 -9.03 7.66 -0.59
CA LEU A 57 -9.03 8.18 0.79
C LEU A 57 -7.64 8.63 1.24
N LYS A 58 -6.59 7.91 0.84
CA LYS A 58 -5.20 8.28 1.16
C LYS A 58 -4.76 9.54 0.40
N ALA A 59 -5.14 9.67 -0.87
CA ALA A 59 -4.87 10.84 -1.67
C ALA A 59 -5.61 12.09 -1.13
N ALA A 60 -6.91 11.95 -0.84
CA ALA A 60 -7.72 13.01 -0.24
C ALA A 60 -7.11 13.49 1.09
N ARG A 61 -6.70 12.57 1.97
CA ARG A 61 -6.02 12.90 3.23
C ARG A 61 -4.70 13.64 3.04
N LYS A 62 -3.93 13.31 2.00
CA LYS A 62 -2.66 13.99 1.71
C LYS A 62 -2.89 15.41 1.19
N ASN A 63 -3.98 15.64 0.47
CA ASN A 63 -4.35 16.94 -0.09
C ASN A 63 -5.10 17.83 0.92
N ASP A 64 -5.54 17.28 2.06
CA ASP A 64 -6.23 18.03 3.10
C ASP A 64 -5.24 18.95 3.84
N PRO A 65 -5.35 20.29 3.69
CA PRO A 65 -4.44 21.24 4.34
C PRO A 65 -4.62 21.26 5.88
N ASN A 66 -5.76 20.79 6.37
CA ASN A 66 -6.06 20.68 7.80
C ASN A 66 -5.67 19.31 8.39
N PHE A 67 -5.16 18.37 7.58
CA PHE A 67 -4.61 17.11 8.07
C PHE A 67 -3.24 17.37 8.74
N ARG A 68 -3.27 18.02 9.90
CA ARG A 68 -2.15 18.03 10.85
C ARG A 68 -1.96 16.61 11.32
N GLY A 69 -1.04 15.88 10.69
CA GLY A 69 -0.82 14.46 10.89
C GLY A 69 -0.92 14.05 12.35
N ARG A 70 -2.11 13.64 12.79
CA ARG A 70 -2.28 12.99 14.08
C ARG A 70 -1.66 11.63 13.93
N GLY A 71 -0.39 11.58 14.33
CA GLY A 71 0.34 10.38 14.58
C GLY A 71 -0.49 9.41 15.43
N LYS A 72 -0.18 8.14 15.22
CA LYS A 72 -0.24 7.03 16.19
C LYS A 72 -0.89 7.38 17.55
N THR A 73 -1.86 6.55 17.92
CA THR A 73 -2.40 6.34 19.28
C THR A 73 -3.20 7.48 19.92
N ARG A 74 -4.53 7.42 19.80
CA ARG A 74 -5.38 7.56 20.98
C ARG A 74 -6.19 6.27 21.12
N PRO A 75 -6.09 5.53 22.23
CA PRO A 75 -6.96 4.39 22.44
C PRO A 75 -8.41 4.90 22.39
N ARG A 76 -9.30 4.12 21.76
CA ARG A 76 -10.75 4.40 21.82
C ARG A 76 -11.12 4.53 23.31
N PRO A 77 -11.74 5.63 23.77
CA PRO A 77 -12.21 5.69 25.14
C PRO A 77 -13.23 4.55 25.32
N LYS A 78 -12.99 3.68 26.31
CA LYS A 78 -13.96 2.65 26.68
C LYS A 78 -15.22 3.39 27.10
N ARG A 79 -16.33 3.17 26.37
CA ARG A 79 -17.63 3.78 26.68
C ARG A 79 -17.94 3.50 28.15
N ALA A 80 -17.99 4.54 28.99
CA ALA A 80 -18.52 4.42 30.33
C ALA A 80 -19.97 3.97 30.18
N ARG A 81 -20.26 2.77 30.69
CA ARG A 81 -21.61 2.24 30.76
C ARG A 81 -22.35 3.09 31.79
N VAL A 82 -23.06 4.10 31.33
CA VAL A 82 -23.92 4.92 32.17
C VAL A 82 -24.95 3.97 32.81
N LYS A 83 -24.82 3.74 34.11
CA LYS A 83 -25.88 3.12 34.90
C LYS A 83 -27.03 4.11 34.90
N ARG A 84 -28.11 3.77 34.19
CA ARG A 84 -29.38 4.46 34.34
C ARG A 84 -29.93 4.09 35.72
N SER A 85 -30.12 5.11 36.55
CA SER A 85 -30.92 5.08 37.77
C SER A 85 -32.37 4.78 37.45
#